data_AF-E3K118-F1
#
_entry.id   AF-E3K118-F1
#
_cell.length_a   1.000
_cell.length_b   1.000
_cell.length_c   1.000
_cell.angle_alpha   90.00
_cell.angle_beta   90.00
_cell.angle_gamma   90.00
#
_symmetry.space_group_name_H-M   'P 1'
#
loop_
_entity.id
_entity.type
_entity.pdbx_description
1 polymer ?
#
loop_
_entity_poly.entity_id
_entity_poly.type
_entity_poly.pdbx_seq_one_letter_code
_entity_poly.pdbx_strand_id
1 'polypeptide(L)'
;MLLINFFQAIYIGLALLPMVTILHSGQVALVDGRLREVICMPHFDSEDNKPDVSCWLDKNTKFICPKTSCRSTKYPAVKFGELLYQGCLNDVAQKYNRRVHPRNYHHYPKGDGKYEWGRNGFVSAFDSASQLWYNCLYDGKEDNKDTYSQSFCTDNLTAICELTKSSFFKTKNKACSDCKEASNPTN
;
A
#
# COMPACT_ATOMS: atom_id res chain seq x y z
N MET A 1 -55.70 -40.18 -20.98
CA MET A 1 -54.44 -40.58 -20.31
C MET A 1 -53.36 -39.57 -20.67
N LEU A 2 -52.99 -38.67 -19.76
CA LEU A 2 -51.71 -37.92 -19.73
C LEU A 2 -51.82 -36.80 -18.67
N LEU A 3 -51.84 -37.15 -17.39
CA LEU A 3 -51.76 -36.15 -16.30
C LEU A 3 -51.21 -36.76 -15.00
N ILE A 4 -50.38 -37.79 -15.10
CA ILE A 4 -49.66 -38.36 -13.96
C ILE A 4 -48.27 -38.69 -14.47
N ASN A 5 -47.34 -37.74 -14.38
CA ASN A 5 -45.88 -37.97 -14.35
C ASN A 5 -45.05 -36.67 -14.38
N PHE A 6 -45.50 -35.59 -13.74
CA PHE A 6 -44.67 -34.37 -13.60
C PHE A 6 -44.43 -33.96 -12.13
N PHE A 7 -44.54 -34.89 -11.18
CA PHE A 7 -44.41 -34.62 -9.75
C PHE A 7 -43.10 -35.10 -9.11
N GLN A 8 -41.99 -35.24 -9.84
CA GLN A 8 -40.71 -35.67 -9.25
C GLN A 8 -39.46 -34.88 -9.66
N ALA A 9 -39.57 -33.80 -10.43
CA ALA A 9 -38.39 -33.06 -10.91
C ALA A 9 -38.23 -31.63 -10.34
N ILE A 10 -38.94 -31.25 -9.27
CA ILE A 10 -38.91 -29.87 -8.73
C ILE A 10 -38.33 -29.77 -7.31
N TYR A 11 -38.08 -30.89 -6.62
CA TYR A 11 -37.70 -30.87 -5.20
C TYR A 11 -36.22 -31.09 -4.87
N ILE A 12 -35.33 -31.20 -5.88
CA ILE A 12 -33.86 -31.34 -5.65
C ILE A 12 -33.08 -30.09 -6.10
N GLY A 13 -33.76 -29.01 -6.50
CA GLY A 13 -33.10 -27.76 -6.94
C GLY A 13 -32.97 -26.67 -5.87
N LEU A 14 -33.63 -26.82 -4.71
CA LEU A 14 -33.85 -25.72 -3.76
C LEU A 14 -33.15 -25.88 -2.40
N ALA A 15 -32.29 -26.89 -2.24
CA ALA A 15 -31.55 -27.12 -0.99
C ALA A 15 -30.08 -26.66 -1.01
N LEU A 16 -29.55 -26.16 -2.14
CA LEU A 16 -28.12 -25.79 -2.27
C LEU A 16 -27.84 -24.28 -2.39
N LEU A 17 -28.86 -23.43 -2.38
CA LEU A 17 -28.69 -21.97 -2.40
C LEU A 17 -28.18 -21.32 -1.10
N PRO A 18 -28.35 -21.88 0.13
CA PRO A 18 -27.86 -21.21 1.33
C PRO A 18 -26.36 -21.45 1.63
N MET A 19 -25.65 -22.27 0.85
CA MET A 19 -24.21 -22.51 1.05
C MET A 19 -23.30 -21.55 0.25
N VAL A 20 -23.83 -20.82 -0.74
CA VAL A 20 -23.03 -19.86 -1.53
C VAL A 20 -22.95 -18.48 -0.88
N THR A 21 -23.89 -18.16 0.02
CA THR A 21 -23.94 -16.87 0.72
C THR A 21 -22.98 -16.77 1.90
N ILE A 22 -22.44 -17.87 2.41
CA ILE A 22 -21.53 -17.84 3.57
C ILE A 22 -20.05 -17.69 3.14
N LEU A 23 -19.71 -17.97 1.87
CA LEU A 23 -18.31 -17.90 1.40
C LEU A 23 -17.89 -16.51 0.88
N HIS A 24 -18.82 -15.56 0.73
CA HIS A 24 -18.50 -14.20 0.26
C HIS A 24 -18.46 -13.15 1.40
N SER A 25 -18.73 -13.55 2.64
CA SER A 25 -18.66 -12.68 3.81
C SER A 25 -17.23 -12.30 4.23
N GLY A 26 -16.21 -12.76 3.51
CA GLY A 26 -14.79 -12.43 3.75
C GLY A 26 -14.30 -11.15 3.05
N GLN A 27 -15.12 -10.50 2.22
CA GLN A 27 -14.74 -9.28 1.51
C GLN A 27 -15.81 -8.22 1.67
N VAL A 28 -16.09 -7.84 2.92
CA VAL A 28 -16.57 -6.49 3.18
C VAL A 28 -15.38 -5.57 2.91
N ALA A 29 -15.20 -5.22 1.63
CA ALA A 29 -14.34 -4.12 1.24
C ALA A 29 -14.73 -2.93 2.10
N LEU A 30 -13.75 -2.40 2.83
CA LEU A 30 -13.85 -1.17 3.61
C LEU A 30 -14.18 -0.01 2.66
N VAL A 31 -15.45 0.10 2.27
CA VAL A 31 -16.08 1.31 1.75
C VAL A 31 -16.36 2.19 2.96
N ASP A 32 -15.31 2.59 3.65
CA ASP A 32 -15.37 3.74 4.54
C ASP A 32 -14.29 4.69 4.03
N GLY A 33 -14.74 5.74 3.34
CA GLY A 33 -13.94 6.88 2.89
C GLY A 33 -13.36 7.69 4.05
N ARG A 34 -13.00 7.04 5.16
CA ARG A 34 -12.05 7.58 6.11
C ARG A 34 -10.69 7.53 5.45
N LEU A 35 -10.18 8.72 5.17
CA LEU A 35 -8.78 9.08 5.11
C LEU A 35 -7.99 8.28 6.17
N ARG A 36 -7.61 7.04 5.83
CA ARG A 36 -6.89 6.16 6.74
C ARG A 36 -5.46 6.64 6.69
N GLU A 37 -4.95 7.05 7.85
CA GLU A 37 -3.53 7.25 7.99
C GLU A 37 -2.84 5.89 7.77
N VAL A 38 -1.98 5.82 6.75
CA VAL A 38 -1.22 4.61 6.40
C VAL A 38 0.22 4.82 6.84
N ILE A 39 0.73 3.91 7.68
CA ILE A 39 2.13 3.91 8.09
C ILE A 39 2.92 3.03 7.12
N CYS A 40 3.82 3.64 6.38
CA CYS A 40 4.61 3.00 5.33
C CYS A 40 5.86 2.35 5.91
N MET A 41 5.68 1.49 6.90
CA MET A 41 6.81 0.90 7.61
C MET A 41 7.58 -0.11 6.77
N PRO A 42 6.96 -1.10 6.09
CA PRO A 42 7.73 -2.08 5.35
C PRO A 42 8.56 -1.46 4.21
N HIS A 43 7.92 -0.66 3.37
CA HIS A 43 8.52 -0.18 2.14
C HIS A 43 7.81 1.08 1.62
N PHE A 44 8.62 2.07 1.25
CA PHE A 44 8.21 3.33 0.65
C PHE A 44 9.00 3.59 -0.65
N ASP A 45 8.29 3.90 -1.73
CA ASP A 45 8.88 4.31 -3.01
C ASP A 45 8.39 5.68 -3.47
N SER A 46 9.30 6.48 -3.98
CA SER A 46 9.06 7.73 -4.67
C SER A 46 9.89 7.79 -5.95
N GLU A 47 9.29 8.32 -7.02
CA GLU A 47 9.98 8.65 -8.26
C GLU A 47 10.14 10.18 -8.35
N ASP A 48 11.26 10.68 -8.91
CA ASP A 48 11.56 12.12 -8.91
C ASP A 48 10.49 12.95 -9.65
N ASN A 49 9.96 12.42 -10.76
CA ASN A 49 9.04 13.14 -11.63
C ASN A 49 7.55 12.84 -11.36
N LYS A 50 7.22 12.16 -10.25
CA LYS A 50 5.83 11.85 -9.88
C LYS A 50 5.40 12.64 -8.65
N PRO A 51 4.17 13.17 -8.60
CA PRO A 51 3.66 13.86 -7.42
C PRO A 51 3.30 12.90 -6.29
N ASP A 52 3.15 11.61 -6.60
CA ASP A 52 2.70 10.56 -5.68
C ASP A 52 3.84 9.62 -5.29
N VAL A 53 3.61 8.91 -4.19
CA VAL A 53 4.47 7.87 -3.65
C VAL A 53 3.71 6.56 -3.53
N SER A 54 4.45 5.47 -3.51
CA SER A 54 3.92 4.13 -3.21
C SER A 54 4.26 3.75 -1.78
N CYS A 55 3.22 3.44 -1.01
CA CYS A 55 3.32 2.98 0.36
C CYS A 55 2.91 1.50 0.42
N TRP A 56 3.82 0.63 0.84
CA TRP A 56 3.55 -0.79 0.98
C TRP A 56 3.29 -1.11 2.45
N LEU A 57 2.06 -1.50 2.77
CA LEU A 57 1.68 -1.94 4.11
C LEU A 57 2.13 -3.38 4.39
N ASP A 58 2.23 -4.16 3.31
CA ASP A 58 2.80 -5.50 3.28
C ASP A 58 3.20 -5.83 1.83
N LYS A 59 3.64 -7.06 1.57
CA LYS A 59 4.09 -7.52 0.24
C LYS A 59 3.02 -7.48 -0.87
N ASN A 60 1.74 -7.43 -0.51
CA ASN A 60 0.59 -7.49 -1.42
C ASN A 60 -0.23 -6.20 -1.39
N THR A 61 -0.17 -5.42 -0.31
CA THR A 61 -1.01 -4.24 -0.11
C THR A 61 -0.21 -2.96 -0.40
N LYS A 62 -0.54 -2.34 -1.53
CA LYS A 62 0.05 -1.09 -1.99
C LYS A 62 -0.98 0.04 -2.01
N PHE A 63 -0.60 1.17 -1.43
CA PHE A 63 -1.32 2.43 -1.51
C PHE A 63 -0.54 3.44 -2.34
N ILE A 64 -1.27 4.27 -3.08
CA ILE A 64 -0.74 5.47 -3.73
C ILE A 64 -1.19 6.66 -2.90
N CYS A 65 -0.26 7.52 -2.50
CA CYS A 65 -0.63 8.76 -1.82
C CYS A 65 0.22 9.95 -2.28
N PRO A 66 -0.30 11.18 -2.13
CA PRO A 66 0.43 12.38 -2.53
C PRO A 66 1.70 12.59 -1.69
N LYS A 67 2.82 12.99 -2.30
CA LYS A 67 4.04 13.37 -1.56
C LYS A 67 3.77 14.40 -0.46
N THR A 68 2.84 15.32 -0.73
CA THR A 68 2.48 16.42 0.18
C THR A 68 1.81 15.95 1.47
N SER A 69 1.26 14.74 1.50
CA SER A 69 0.61 14.15 2.67
C SER A 69 1.56 13.34 3.56
N CYS A 70 2.78 13.06 3.10
CA CYS A 70 3.77 12.28 3.84
C CYS A 70 4.36 13.10 5.00
N ARG A 71 4.31 12.56 6.21
CA ARG A 71 4.94 13.11 7.42
C ARG A 71 5.68 12.01 8.14
N SER A 72 6.74 12.36 8.88
CA SER A 72 7.38 11.39 9.77
C SER A 72 6.38 10.89 10.82
N THR A 73 6.36 9.58 11.04
CA THR A 73 5.55 8.95 12.08
C THR A 73 6.02 9.37 13.48
N LYS A 74 7.34 9.51 13.67
CA LYS A 74 7.93 9.88 14.98
C LYS A 74 7.90 11.38 15.25
N TYR A 75 8.08 12.20 14.22
CA TYR A 75 8.18 13.65 14.30
C TYR A 75 7.26 14.32 13.25
N PRO A 76 5.95 14.47 13.50
CA PRO A 76 4.97 14.89 12.49
C PRO A 76 5.22 16.25 11.80
N ALA A 77 6.09 17.10 12.36
CA ALA A 77 6.52 18.34 11.72
C ALA A 77 7.46 18.11 10.52
N VAL A 78 8.17 16.98 10.48
CA VAL A 78 9.10 16.60 9.41
C VAL A 78 8.30 16.13 8.19
N LYS A 79 8.52 16.80 7.06
CA LYS A 79 7.79 16.55 5.82
C LYS A 79 8.53 15.57 4.92
N PHE A 80 7.89 15.20 3.81
CA PHE A 80 8.55 14.48 2.72
C PHE A 80 9.89 15.14 2.34
N GLY A 81 10.92 14.33 2.22
CA GLY A 81 12.29 14.76 1.86
C GLY A 81 13.13 15.24 3.04
N GLU A 82 12.53 15.48 4.21
CA GLU A 82 13.24 15.94 5.40
C GLU A 82 13.54 14.80 6.39
N LEU A 83 12.88 13.64 6.24
CA LEU A 83 13.17 12.45 7.01
C LEU A 83 14.65 12.10 6.86
N LEU A 84 15.28 11.67 7.95
CA LEU A 84 16.74 11.53 8.02
C LEU A 84 17.12 10.25 8.75
N TYR A 85 17.92 9.43 8.07
CA TYR A 85 18.65 8.34 8.67
C TYR A 85 20.12 8.70 8.87
N GLN A 86 20.72 8.11 9.90
CA GLN A 86 22.04 8.50 10.40
C GLN A 86 22.90 7.26 10.66
N GLY A 87 24.23 7.45 10.55
CA GLY A 87 25.18 6.35 10.74
C GLY A 87 25.09 5.28 9.64
N CYS A 88 24.56 5.64 8.47
CA CYS A 88 24.33 4.69 7.39
C CYS A 88 25.63 4.27 6.70
N LEU A 89 25.66 3.05 6.19
CA LEU A 89 26.84 2.47 5.55
C LEU A 89 26.48 1.83 4.20
N ASN A 90 27.46 1.84 3.30
CA ASN A 90 27.47 1.09 2.05
C ASN A 90 28.86 0.46 1.91
N ASP A 91 28.92 -0.85 2.17
CA ASP A 91 30.18 -1.60 2.15
C ASP A 91 30.78 -1.71 0.74
N VAL A 92 29.95 -1.78 -0.30
CA VAL A 92 30.39 -1.90 -1.70
C VAL A 92 31.07 -0.62 -2.18
N ALA A 93 30.48 0.52 -1.86
CA ALA A 93 31.02 1.83 -2.20
C ALA A 93 32.02 2.36 -1.16
N GLN A 94 32.29 1.59 -0.09
CA GLN A 94 33.15 1.96 1.04
C GLN A 94 32.79 3.32 1.65
N LYS A 95 31.49 3.59 1.82
CA LYS A 95 30.98 4.83 2.44
C LYS A 95 30.35 4.52 3.78
N TYR A 96 30.85 5.17 4.83
CA TYR A 96 30.44 4.92 6.21
C TYR A 96 29.97 6.19 6.91
N ASN A 97 29.23 6.02 8.00
CA ASN A 97 28.71 7.10 8.84
C ASN A 97 27.99 8.21 8.06
N ARG A 98 27.18 7.81 7.08
CA ARG A 98 26.45 8.72 6.21
C ARG A 98 25.12 9.14 6.84
N ARG A 99 24.71 10.36 6.48
CA ARG A 99 23.37 10.88 6.68
C ARG A 99 22.60 10.75 5.38
N VAL A 100 21.42 10.15 5.42
CA VAL A 100 20.61 9.84 4.24
C VAL A 100 19.23 10.42 4.41
N HIS A 101 18.81 11.27 3.47
CA HIS A 101 17.42 11.67 3.31
C HIS A 101 16.79 10.73 2.29
N PRO A 102 16.05 9.69 2.73
CA PRO A 102 15.64 8.63 1.84
C PRO A 102 14.59 9.11 0.85
N ARG A 103 14.83 8.88 -0.44
CA ARG A 103 13.75 8.90 -1.42
C ARG A 103 12.92 7.63 -1.34
N ASN A 104 13.60 6.49 -1.23
CA ASN A 104 13.02 5.17 -1.07
C ASN A 104 13.62 4.50 0.16
N TYR A 105 12.87 3.65 0.84
CA TYR A 105 13.43 2.83 1.90
C TYR A 105 12.70 1.49 2.06
N HIS A 106 13.42 0.48 2.57
CA HIS A 106 12.93 -0.84 2.98
C HIS A 106 13.37 -1.14 4.41
N HIS A 107 12.41 -1.42 5.30
CA HIS A 107 12.71 -1.78 6.68
C HIS A 107 12.83 -3.31 6.84
N TYR A 108 13.91 -3.73 7.49
CA TYR A 108 14.19 -5.12 7.84
C TYR A 108 14.27 -5.24 9.36
N PRO A 109 13.15 -5.25 10.10
CA PRO A 109 13.17 -5.20 11.56
C PRO A 109 13.78 -6.42 12.25
N LYS A 110 13.91 -7.54 11.53
CA LYS A 110 14.58 -8.77 12.00
C LYS A 110 15.93 -9.00 11.32
N GLY A 111 16.43 -7.99 10.61
CA GLY A 111 17.51 -8.15 9.64
C GLY A 111 17.07 -8.96 8.42
N ASP A 112 18.02 -9.20 7.52
CA ASP A 112 17.87 -10.01 6.31
C ASP A 112 18.63 -11.36 6.39
N GLY A 113 19.28 -11.62 7.54
CA GLY A 113 20.11 -12.80 7.76
C GLY A 113 21.40 -12.85 6.95
N LYS A 114 21.66 -11.84 6.10
CA LYS A 114 22.82 -11.80 5.20
C LYS A 114 24.06 -11.24 5.89
N TYR A 115 23.86 -10.29 6.80
CA TYR A 115 24.96 -9.59 7.48
C TYR A 115 24.84 -9.70 8.99
N GLU A 116 25.96 -9.98 9.67
CA GLU A 116 25.99 -10.06 11.14
C GLU A 116 25.63 -8.73 11.80
N TRP A 117 26.12 -7.61 11.25
CA TRP A 117 25.84 -6.27 11.75
C TRP A 117 24.37 -5.87 11.62
N GLY A 118 23.60 -6.54 10.76
CA GLY A 118 22.19 -6.25 10.50
C GLY A 118 21.21 -7.13 11.27
N ARG A 119 21.69 -8.03 12.14
CA ARG A 119 20.84 -9.02 12.85
C ARG A 119 19.77 -8.38 13.74
N ASN A 120 20.04 -7.19 14.28
CA ASN A 120 19.11 -6.44 15.12
C ASN A 120 18.16 -5.53 14.32
N GLY A 121 18.21 -5.65 12.99
CA GLY A 121 17.40 -4.89 12.07
C GLY A 121 18.04 -3.59 11.59
N PHE A 122 17.65 -3.22 10.38
CA PHE A 122 18.15 -2.04 9.68
C PHE A 122 17.13 -1.56 8.67
N VAL A 123 17.31 -0.33 8.19
CA VAL A 123 16.61 0.20 7.03
C VAL A 123 17.59 0.32 5.86
N SER A 124 17.24 -0.21 4.70
CA SER A 124 17.93 0.06 3.45
C SER A 124 17.31 1.31 2.83
N ALA A 125 18.11 2.34 2.61
CA ALA A 125 17.64 3.67 2.21
C ALA A 125 18.36 4.12 0.94
N PHE A 126 17.58 4.54 -0.05
CA PHE A 126 18.12 5.09 -1.29
C PHE A 126 18.29 6.60 -1.18
N ASP A 127 19.53 7.06 -1.35
CA ASP A 127 19.88 8.47 -1.41
C ASP A 127 19.88 8.98 -2.85
N SER A 128 18.97 9.91 -3.17
CA SER A 128 18.91 10.51 -4.50
C SER A 128 20.16 11.32 -4.86
N ALA A 129 20.87 11.90 -3.89
CA ALA A 129 22.04 12.72 -4.20
C ALA A 129 23.21 11.86 -4.69
N SER A 130 23.51 10.76 -3.99
CA SER A 130 24.60 9.86 -4.35
C SER A 130 24.19 8.70 -5.26
N GLN A 131 22.89 8.50 -5.51
CA GLN A 131 22.34 7.37 -6.29
C GLN A 131 22.77 6.01 -5.74
N LEU A 132 22.88 5.89 -4.41
CA LEU A 132 23.33 4.69 -3.72
C LEU A 132 22.32 4.27 -2.65
N TRP A 133 22.25 2.95 -2.43
CA TRP A 133 21.58 2.37 -1.28
C TRP A 133 22.52 2.33 -0.08
N TYR A 134 22.03 2.70 1.08
CA TYR A 134 22.76 2.58 2.35
C TYR A 134 21.94 1.81 3.36
N ASN A 135 22.60 1.02 4.18
CA ASN A 135 21.99 0.34 5.31
C ASN A 135 22.20 1.17 6.58
N CYS A 136 21.13 1.50 7.30
CA CYS A 136 21.16 2.28 8.52
C CYS A 136 20.65 1.42 9.68
N LEU A 137 21.50 1.17 10.67
CA LEU A 137 21.21 0.20 11.73
C LEU A 137 20.26 0.77 12.78
N TYR A 138 19.33 -0.05 13.26
CA TYR A 138 18.36 0.38 14.26
C TYR A 138 18.96 0.63 15.64
N ASP A 139 19.99 -0.14 16.01
CA ASP A 139 20.74 0.02 17.26
C ASP A 139 21.73 1.18 17.22
N GLY A 140 22.13 1.62 16.01
CA GLY A 140 22.99 2.79 15.83
C GLY A 140 22.30 4.11 16.20
N LYS A 141 21.06 4.31 15.72
CA LYS A 141 20.25 5.52 15.99
C LYS A 141 18.76 5.19 15.94
N GLU A 142 18.02 5.65 16.94
CA GLU A 142 16.56 5.46 17.02
C GLU A 142 15.79 6.08 15.85
N ASP A 143 16.33 7.10 15.19
CA ASP A 143 15.69 7.71 14.01
C ASP A 143 15.72 6.79 12.78
N ASN A 144 16.58 5.76 12.77
CA ASN A 144 16.63 4.77 11.67
C ASN A 144 15.40 3.85 11.65
N LYS A 145 14.57 3.88 12.69
CA LYS A 145 13.28 3.18 12.75
C LYS A 145 12.12 4.05 12.27
N ASP A 146 12.37 5.33 11.98
CA ASP A 146 11.34 6.27 11.56
C ASP A 146 10.87 5.98 10.13
N THR A 147 9.61 6.31 9.87
CA THR A 147 8.88 5.97 8.64
C THR A 147 7.98 7.13 8.27
N TYR A 148 7.47 7.17 7.04
CA TYR A 148 6.38 8.07 6.70
C TYR A 148 5.02 7.50 7.13
N SER A 149 4.22 8.33 7.80
CA SER A 149 2.77 8.21 7.84
C SER A 149 2.17 9.08 6.73
N GLN A 150 1.09 8.59 6.13
CA GLN A 150 0.47 9.21 4.97
C GLN A 150 -1.04 9.33 5.14
N SER A 151 -1.57 10.48 4.77
CA SER A 151 -3.01 10.71 4.64
C SER A 151 -3.41 10.79 3.16
N PHE A 152 -4.71 10.72 2.87
CA PHE A 152 -5.24 10.81 1.49
C PHE A 152 -4.71 9.72 0.54
N CYS A 153 -4.51 8.51 1.07
CA CYS A 153 -4.08 7.36 0.29
C CYS A 153 -5.26 6.68 -0.42
N THR A 154 -5.04 6.27 -1.66
CA THR A 154 -5.93 5.39 -2.41
C THR A 154 -5.28 4.02 -2.56
N ASP A 155 -6.05 2.95 -2.46
CA ASP A 155 -5.51 1.63 -2.82
C ASP A 155 -5.21 1.55 -4.33
N ASN A 156 -4.30 0.66 -4.72
CA ASN A 156 -3.84 0.54 -6.11
C ASN A 156 -5.00 0.21 -7.08
N LEU A 157 -6.03 -0.51 -6.62
CA LEU A 157 -7.20 -0.84 -7.44
C LEU A 157 -8.05 0.40 -7.73
N THR A 158 -8.27 1.27 -6.74
CA THR A 158 -9.00 2.54 -6.94
C THR A 158 -8.21 3.52 -7.79
N ALA A 159 -6.89 3.59 -7.63
CA ALA A 159 -6.03 4.45 -8.44
C ALA A 159 -6.12 4.10 -9.95
N ILE A 160 -6.17 2.81 -10.30
CA ILE A 160 -6.38 2.35 -11.69
C ILE A 160 -7.74 2.81 -12.22
N CYS A 161 -8.79 2.78 -11.39
CA CYS A 161 -10.13 3.26 -11.75
C CYS A 161 -10.18 4.78 -11.98
N GLU A 162 -9.41 5.58 -11.25
CA GLU A 162 -9.34 7.03 -11.46
C GLU A 162 -8.53 7.41 -12.70
N LEU A 163 -7.40 6.74 -12.93
CA LEU A 163 -6.57 6.93 -14.13
C LEU A 163 -7.30 6.51 -15.41
N THR A 164 -8.13 5.46 -15.35
CA THR A 164 -8.99 5.07 -16.46
C THR A 164 -10.09 6.10 -16.71
N LYS A 165 -10.69 6.73 -15.69
CA LYS A 165 -11.64 7.85 -15.90
C LYS A 165 -11.00 9.05 -16.61
N SER A 166 -9.77 9.39 -16.26
CA SER A 166 -9.02 10.49 -16.89
C SER A 166 -8.63 10.20 -18.34
N SER A 167 -8.29 8.95 -18.66
CA SER A 167 -7.98 8.53 -20.05
C SER A 167 -9.24 8.22 -20.89
N PHE A 168 -10.37 7.87 -20.28
CA PHE A 168 -11.63 7.56 -20.98
C PHE A 168 -12.47 8.79 -21.38
N PHE A 169 -12.10 10.00 -20.99
CA PHE A 169 -12.80 11.21 -21.47
C PHE A 169 -12.64 11.45 -22.99
N LYS A 170 -11.87 10.62 -23.71
CA LYS A 170 -11.81 10.63 -25.19
C LYS A 170 -12.60 9.53 -25.90
N THR A 171 -13.19 8.55 -25.22
CA THR A 171 -14.01 7.53 -25.90
C THR A 171 -15.13 7.02 -25.00
N LYS A 172 -16.34 7.52 -25.31
CA LYS A 172 -17.69 7.07 -24.92
C LYS A 172 -17.78 5.88 -23.94
N ASN A 173 -18.24 6.20 -22.73
CA ASN A 173 -19.27 5.52 -21.93
C ASN A 173 -19.54 4.03 -22.22
N LYS A 174 -18.99 3.13 -21.37
CA LYS A 174 -19.73 1.94 -20.89
C LYS A 174 -19.19 1.26 -19.62
N ALA A 175 -17.98 1.57 -19.14
CA ALA A 175 -17.37 0.80 -18.03
C ALA A 175 -17.49 1.42 -16.62
N CYS A 176 -18.10 2.60 -16.45
CA CYS A 176 -18.26 3.26 -15.14
C CYS A 176 -19.67 3.15 -14.54
N SER A 177 -20.55 2.33 -15.12
CA SER A 177 -21.93 2.16 -14.62
C SER A 177 -21.99 1.29 -13.35
N ASP A 178 -21.06 0.35 -13.19
CA ASP A 178 -21.15 -0.66 -12.13
C ASP A 178 -20.62 -0.18 -10.77
N CYS A 179 -20.07 1.04 -10.68
CA CYS A 179 -19.61 1.64 -9.42
C CYS A 179 -20.57 2.70 -8.84
N LYS A 180 -21.64 3.09 -9.56
CA LYS A 180 -22.51 4.21 -9.13
C LYS A 180 -23.86 3.79 -8.54
N GLU A 181 -24.27 2.54 -8.69
CA GLU A 181 -25.57 2.07 -8.16
C GLU A 181 -25.55 1.68 -6.67
N ALA A 182 -24.37 1.66 -6.03
CA ALA A 182 -24.24 1.26 -4.61
C ALA A 182 -24.18 2.45 -3.62
N SER A 183 -24.54 3.68 -4.02
CA SER A 183 -24.37 4.87 -3.16
C SER A 183 -25.57 5.80 -3.06
N ASN A 184 -26.79 5.29 -3.22
CA ASN A 184 -28.01 6.08 -2.98
C ASN A 184 -28.92 5.39 -1.93
N PRO A 185 -28.85 5.76 -0.64
CA PRO A 185 -29.85 5.35 0.33
C PRO A 185 -30.85 6.51 0.51
N THR A 186 -31.95 6.50 -0.24
CA THR A 186 -33.20 7.17 0.16
C THR A 186 -34.36 6.71 -0.72
N ASN A 187 -35.11 5.72 -0.24
CA ASN A 187 -36.55 5.78 0.12
C ASN A 187 -37.08 4.36 0.35
#